data_AF-A0A4S3TPW8-F1
#
_entry.id   AF-A0A4S3TPW8-F1
#
_cell.length_a   1.000
_cell.length_b   1.000
_cell.length_c   1.000
_cell.angle_alpha   90.00
_cell.angle_beta   90.00
_cell.angle_gamma   90.00
#
_symmetry.space_group_name_H-M   'P 1'
#
loop_
_entity.id
_entity.type
_entity.pdbx_description
1 polymer ?
#
loop_
_entity_poly.entity_id
_entity_poly.type
_entity_poly.pdbx_seq_one_letter_code
_entity_poly.pdbx_strand_id
1 'polypeptide(L)' 'MPDASEEEKERIRQTPTKLCRLTWTGDPDSWVFAFYKYSDERYEPSITLDGSFTGSPESCFDTAAQAYLR' A
#
# COMPACT_ATOMS: atom_id res chain seq x y z
N MET A 1 9.91 -6.63 20.67
CA MET A 1 9.01 -6.98 19.55
C MET A 1 9.37 -8.39 19.07
N PRO A 2 8.86 -9.48 19.67
CA PRO A 2 9.17 -10.82 19.19
C PRO A 2 8.03 -11.37 18.33
N ASP A 3 8.39 -11.73 17.10
CA ASP A 3 7.80 -12.74 16.21
C ASP A 3 6.28 -12.96 16.32
N ALA A 4 5.52 -12.34 15.41
CA ALA A 4 4.16 -12.76 15.12
C ALA A 4 4.16 -14.29 14.90
N SER A 5 3.35 -15.03 15.66
CA SER A 5 3.34 -16.50 15.64
C SER A 5 3.07 -17.04 14.23
N GLU A 6 3.60 -18.22 13.90
CA GLU A 6 3.45 -18.84 12.57
C GLU A 6 1.98 -18.93 12.13
N GLU A 7 1.07 -19.17 13.07
CA GLU A 7 -0.38 -19.18 12.82
C GLU A 7 -0.92 -17.79 12.41
N GLU A 8 -0.40 -16.72 12.99
CA GLU A 8 -0.74 -15.34 12.62
C GLU A 8 -0.17 -14.98 11.24
N LYS A 9 1.08 -15.40 10.96
CA LYS A 9 1.68 -15.28 9.63
C LYS A 9 0.87 -16.05 8.57
N GLU A 10 0.36 -17.23 8.91
CA GLU A 10 -0.47 -18.04 7.99
C GLU A 10 -1.83 -17.39 7.74
N ARG A 11 -2.47 -16.83 8.78
CA ARG A 11 -3.71 -16.05 8.62
C ARG A 11 -3.52 -14.80 7.76
N ILE A 12 -2.41 -14.10 7.93
CA ILE A 12 -2.03 -12.93 7.11
C ILE A 12 -1.79 -13.36 5.65
N ARG A 13 -1.17 -14.52 5.42
CA ARG A 13 -0.98 -15.09 4.07
C ARG A 13 -2.29 -15.54 3.43
N GLN A 14 -3.20 -16.13 4.19
CA GLN A 14 -4.52 -16.57 3.72
C GLN A 14 -5.46 -15.40 3.44
N THR A 15 -5.25 -14.25 4.10
CA THR A 15 -6.06 -13.04 3.92
C THR A 15 -5.18 -11.90 3.43
N PRO A 16 -4.71 -11.93 2.16
CA PRO A 16 -3.87 -10.88 1.62
C PRO A 16 -4.67 -9.57 1.65
N THR A 17 -4.30 -8.69 2.59
CA THR A 17 -4.90 -7.36 2.70
C THR A 17 -4.32 -6.54 1.57
N LYS A 18 -5.14 -6.29 0.56
CA LYS A 18 -4.74 -5.46 -0.56
C LYS A 18 -4.71 -4.02 -0.04
N LEU A 19 -3.52 -3.54 0.30
CA LEU A 19 -3.33 -2.18 0.81
C LEU A 19 -3.14 -1.22 -0.37
N CYS A 20 -2.01 -1.37 -1.04
CA CYS A 20 -1.59 -0.50 -2.12
C CYS A 20 -0.76 -1.29 -3.13
N ARG A 21 -0.83 -0.85 -4.39
CA ARG A 21 0.00 -1.35 -5.48
C ARG A 21 0.91 -0.22 -5.94
N LEU A 22 2.21 -0.48 -5.95
CA LEU A 22 3.21 0.41 -6.51
C LEU A 22 3.46 0.03 -7.97
N THR A 23 3.49 1.03 -8.84
CA THR A 23 3.78 0.90 -10.27
C THR A 23 5.04 1.70 -10.56
N TRP A 24 6.04 1.01 -11.09
CA TRP A 24 7.29 1.61 -11.52
C TRP A 24 7.05 2.50 -12.75
N THR A 25 7.40 3.79 -12.68
CA THR A 25 7.21 4.70 -13.81
C THR A 25 8.49 5.03 -14.57
N GLY A 26 9.62 4.42 -14.21
CA GLY A 26 10.92 4.68 -14.83
C GLY A 26 11.90 5.46 -13.96
N ASP A 27 11.44 6.05 -12.87
CA ASP A 27 12.25 6.87 -11.96
C ASP A 27 12.19 6.31 -10.52
N PRO A 28 13.33 6.20 -9.82
CA PRO A 28 13.40 5.68 -8.45
C PRO A 28 12.61 6.53 -7.44
N ASP A 29 12.49 7.83 -7.70
CA ASP A 29 11.72 8.78 -6.88
C ASP A 29 10.28 8.98 -7.35
N SER A 30 9.89 8.36 -8.48
CA SER A 30 8.51 8.43 -8.98
C SER A 30 7.91 7.04 -9.07
N TRP A 31 7.16 6.69 -8.04
CA TRP A 31 6.29 5.53 -8.06
C TRP A 31 4.85 6.00 -8.09
N VAL A 32 4.08 5.49 -9.04
CA VAL A 32 2.62 5.64 -9.01
C VAL A 32 2.08 4.64 -8.03
N PHE A 33 1.29 5.09 -7.06
CA PHE A 33 0.60 4.19 -6.16
C PHE A 33 -0.91 4.18 -6.42
N ALA A 34 -1.49 3.00 -6.30
CA ALA A 34 -2.91 2.79 -6.38
C ALA A 34 -3.38 2.12 -5.09
N PHE A 35 -4.33 2.72 -4.37
CA PHE A 35 -4.93 2.06 -3.21
C PHE A 35 -6.01 1.08 -3.69
N TYR A 36 -6.21 0.02 -2.91
CA TYR A 36 -7.25 -0.95 -3.23
C TYR A 36 -8.58 -0.53 -2.62
N LYS A 37 -9.48 -0.06 -3.46
CA LYS A 37 -10.83 0.31 -3.05
C LYS A 37 -11.65 -0.96 -2.83
N TYR A 38 -11.85 -1.34 -1.56
CA TYR A 38 -12.68 -2.49 -1.20
C TYR A 38 -14.14 -2.35 -1.67
N SER A 39 -14.65 -1.12 -1.86
CA SER A 39 -16.00 -0.88 -2.39
C SER A 39 -16.18 -1.30 -3.85
N ASP A 40 -15.10 -1.25 -4.66
CA ASP A 40 -15.15 -1.56 -6.10
C ASP A 40 -14.32 -2.81 -6.45
N GLU A 41 -13.61 -3.36 -5.47
CA GLU A 41 -12.62 -4.43 -5.64
C GLU A 41 -11.53 -4.09 -6.67
N ARG A 42 -11.27 -2.80 -6.89
CA ARG A 42 -10.32 -2.28 -7.88
C ARG A 42 -9.22 -1.44 -7.25
N TYR A 43 -8.08 -1.44 -7.92
CA TYR A 43 -6.97 -0.54 -7.61
C TYR A 43 -7.24 0.81 -8.30
N GLU A 44 -7.44 1.87 -7.52
CA GLU A 44 -7.56 3.22 -8.07
C GLU A 44 -6.25 3.98 -7.84
N PRO A 45 -5.67 4.60 -8.88
CA PRO A 45 -4.50 5.45 -8.73
C PRO A 45 -4.84 6.61 -7.81
N SER A 46 -3.92 6.98 -6.94
CA SER A 46 -4.18 7.98 -5.92
C SER A 46 -3.00 8.91 -5.71
N ILE A 47 -3.25 9.94 -4.90
CA ILE A 47 -2.31 11.01 -4.59
C ILE A 47 -1.73 10.81 -3.20
N THR A 48 -0.42 10.96 -3.07
CA THR A 48 0.28 10.83 -1.79
C THR A 48 -0.22 11.94 -0.87
N LEU A 49 0.09 11.86 0.43
CA LEU A 49 -0.23 12.94 1.37
C LEU A 49 0.30 14.32 0.92
N ASP A 50 1.36 14.34 0.10
CA ASP A 50 1.94 15.54 -0.49
C ASP A 50 1.08 16.14 -1.64
N GLY A 51 0.04 15.43 -2.10
CA GLY A 51 -0.80 15.82 -3.23
C GLY A 51 -0.25 15.39 -4.60
N SER A 52 0.86 14.66 -4.62
CA SER A 52 1.53 14.20 -5.83
C SER A 52 1.02 12.82 -6.27
N PHE A 53 0.80 12.62 -7.57
CA PHE A 53 0.42 11.31 -8.15
C PHE A 53 1.59 10.31 -8.18
N THR A 54 2.81 10.82 -8.06
CA THR A 54 4.05 10.06 -8.02
C THR A 54 4.85 10.48 -6.80
N GLY A 55 5.48 9.52 -6.14
CA GLY A 55 6.37 9.83 -5.03
C GLY A 55 7.27 8.66 -4.68
N SER A 56 8.16 8.88 -3.72
CA SER A 56 9.02 7.83 -3.20
C SER A 56 8.17 6.69 -2.61
N PRO A 57 8.62 5.43 -2.71
CA PRO A 57 7.86 4.28 -2.26
C PRO A 57 7.54 4.34 -0.75
N GLU A 58 8.42 4.97 0.03
CA GLU A 58 8.22 5.23 1.46
C GLU A 58 7.00 6.11 1.73
N SER A 59 6.87 7.25 1.03
CA SER A 59 5.73 8.15 1.17
C SER A 59 4.42 7.49 0.72
N CYS A 60 4.46 6.69 -0.35
CA CYS A 60 3.30 5.93 -0.81
C CYS A 60 2.86 4.89 0.24
N PHE A 61 3.82 4.22 0.88
CA PHE A 61 3.53 3.25 1.94
C PHE A 61 2.97 3.94 3.19
N ASP A 62 3.56 5.05 3.64
CA ASP A 62 3.07 5.82 4.80
C ASP A 62 1.62 6.30 4.57
N THR A 63 1.33 6.79 3.36
CA THR A 63 -0.03 7.20 2.96
C THR A 63 -1.02 6.03 3.05
N ALA A 64 -0.65 4.86 2.52
CA ALA A 64 -1.51 3.67 2.56
C ALA A 64 -1.65 3.13 4.00
N ALA A 65 -0.59 3.16 4.79
CA ALA A 65 -0.62 2.78 6.19
C ALA A 65 -1.58 3.69 6.96
N GLN A 66 -1.49 5.02 6.83
CA GLN A 66 -2.46 5.94 7.45
C GLN A 66 -3.91 5.71 7.01
N ALA A 67 -4.14 5.27 5.77
CA ALA A 67 -5.47 5.02 5.25
C ALA A 67 -6.12 3.73 5.79
N TYR A 68 -5.34 2.66 6.00
CA TYR A 68 -5.86 1.33 6.34
C TYR A 68 -5.46 0.80 7.73
N LEU A 69 -4.33 1.26 8.27
CA LEU A 69 -3.81 0.88 9.58
C LEU A 69 -4.02 2.07 10.52
N ARG A 70 -5.08 1.99 11.34
CA ARG A 70 -5.37 2.96 12.39
C ARG A 70 -5.07 2.37 13.76
#